data_AF-A0A944STT5-F1
#
_entry.id   AF-A0A944STT5-F1
#
_cell.length_a   1.000
_cell.length_b   1.000
_cell.length_c   1.000
_cell.angle_alpha   90.00
_cell.angle_beta   90.00
_cell.angle_gamma   90.00
#
_symmetry.space_group_name_H-M   'P 1'
#
loop_
_entity.id
_entity.type
_entity.pdbx_description
1 polymer ?
#
loop_
_entity_poly.entity_id
_entity_poly.type
_entity_poly.pdbx_seq_one_letter_code
_entity_poly.pdbx_strand_id
1 'polypeptide(L)'
;MLYSTDNLRIAGTQEVLPPAKLHLELPITDAASETVFKARSQTQAILEGKDDRLVVIVGPCSIHDPDAAREYAAKLHPLIAELKDDLHIIMRVYFEKPRSVVGWKGLINDPYLDGSFKINDGLRFARSLLIDLAEIGIPAATEYLDLISPQYISDLVSWGAIGARTTESQAHRELASGLSCPVGFKNATDGGLQIAIDACLSAAKPHHFMSLTPEGHSAIFSTTGNPDCHVILRGGKKPNYNAESVQ
;
A
#
# COMPACT_ATOMS: atom_id res chain seq x y z
N MET A 1 -11.14 -23.50 34.36
CA MET A 1 -12.16 -22.57 33.82
C MET A 1 -13.48 -23.33 33.73
N LEU A 2 -14.60 -22.75 34.22
CA LEU A 2 -15.91 -23.43 34.26
C LEU A 2 -16.65 -23.41 32.92
N TYR A 3 -16.38 -22.44 32.07
CA TYR A 3 -16.87 -22.35 30.69
C TYR A 3 -15.71 -21.94 29.79
N SER A 4 -15.64 -22.51 28.59
CA SER A 4 -14.72 -22.00 27.56
C SER A 4 -15.31 -20.73 26.97
N THR A 5 -14.59 -19.62 27.10
CA THR A 5 -14.96 -18.32 26.54
C THR A 5 -13.93 -17.82 25.52
N ASP A 6 -12.83 -18.55 25.36
CA ASP A 6 -11.69 -18.16 24.53
C ASP A 6 -11.62 -19.00 23.26
N ASN A 7 -11.22 -18.37 22.15
CA ASN A 7 -10.94 -19.01 20.86
C ASN A 7 -12.04 -19.95 20.31
N LEU A 8 -13.30 -19.74 20.71
CA LEU A 8 -14.43 -20.61 20.35
C LEU A 8 -14.71 -20.75 18.85
N ARG A 9 -14.17 -19.84 18.02
CA ARG A 9 -14.32 -19.82 16.56
C ARG A 9 -12.98 -19.80 15.83
N ILE A 10 -11.88 -20.14 16.51
CA ILE A 10 -10.54 -20.23 15.93
C ILE A 10 -10.23 -21.70 15.65
N ALA A 11 -10.07 -22.03 14.36
CA ALA A 11 -9.78 -23.40 13.94
C ALA A 11 -8.29 -23.79 14.15
N GLY A 12 -7.40 -22.80 14.26
CA GLY A 12 -5.99 -23.00 14.50
C GLY A 12 -5.22 -21.68 14.44
N THR A 13 -3.97 -21.72 14.89
CA THR A 13 -3.04 -20.60 14.88
C THR A 13 -1.71 -21.05 14.26
N GLN A 14 -1.08 -20.16 13.51
CA GLN A 14 0.25 -20.33 12.96
C GLN A 14 0.98 -19.00 13.09
N GLU A 15 2.28 -19.07 13.40
CA GLU A 15 3.10 -17.88 13.47
C GLU A 15 3.46 -17.39 12.07
N VAL A 16 3.47 -16.07 11.92
CA VAL A 16 4.04 -15.38 10.76
C VAL A 16 5.48 -15.02 11.11
N LEU A 17 6.38 -15.22 10.16
CA LEU A 17 7.79 -14.83 10.24
C LEU A 17 7.92 -13.37 10.71
N PRO A 18 8.82 -13.01 11.64
CA PRO A 18 9.05 -11.61 12.01
C PRO A 18 9.52 -10.73 10.83
N PRO A 19 9.09 -9.46 10.73
CA PRO A 19 9.53 -8.55 9.67
C PRO A 19 11.05 -8.43 9.53
N ALA A 20 11.78 -8.32 10.64
CA ALA A 20 13.23 -8.22 10.65
C ALA A 20 13.91 -9.43 10.00
N LYS A 21 13.35 -10.63 10.19
CA LYS A 21 13.90 -11.83 9.55
C LYS A 21 13.66 -11.81 8.04
N LEU A 22 12.49 -11.34 7.59
CA LEU A 22 12.23 -11.16 6.16
C LEU A 22 13.16 -10.11 5.55
N HIS A 23 13.41 -9.00 6.26
CA HIS A 23 14.31 -7.94 5.80
C HIS A 23 15.77 -8.39 5.75
N LEU A 24 16.19 -9.29 6.65
CA LEU A 24 17.50 -9.93 6.58
C LEU A 24 17.61 -10.94 5.43
N GLU A 25 16.55 -11.70 5.15
CA GLU A 25 16.48 -12.62 4.01
C GLU A 25 16.48 -11.87 2.67
N LEU A 26 15.82 -10.72 2.61
CA LEU A 26 15.62 -9.89 1.42
C LEU A 26 15.92 -8.42 1.76
N PRO A 27 17.19 -8.03 1.88
CA PRO A 27 17.56 -6.65 2.21
C PRO A 27 17.22 -5.70 1.06
N ILE A 28 16.80 -4.49 1.40
CA ILE A 28 16.73 -3.41 0.41
C ILE A 28 18.15 -3.08 -0.05
N THR A 29 18.34 -2.92 -1.36
CA THR A 29 19.63 -2.53 -1.93
C THR A 29 19.72 -1.02 -2.09
N ASP A 30 20.94 -0.50 -2.26
CA ASP A 30 21.17 0.95 -2.42
C ASP A 30 20.36 1.50 -3.60
N ALA A 31 20.35 0.81 -4.74
CA ALA A 31 19.57 1.18 -5.92
C ALA A 31 18.07 1.21 -5.64
N ALA A 32 17.54 0.17 -4.96
CA ALA A 32 16.13 0.14 -4.58
C ALA A 32 15.78 1.29 -3.62
N SER A 33 16.64 1.57 -2.63
CA SER A 33 16.44 2.67 -1.69
C SER A 33 16.43 4.04 -2.38
N GLU A 34 17.30 4.23 -3.37
CA GLU A 34 17.39 5.45 -4.16
C GLU A 34 16.13 5.65 -5.00
N THR A 35 15.64 4.60 -5.66
CA THR A 35 14.38 4.62 -6.43
C THR A 35 13.21 5.04 -5.55
N VAL A 36 13.05 4.41 -4.38
CA VAL A 36 11.96 4.71 -3.45
C VAL A 36 12.06 6.13 -2.91
N PHE A 37 13.26 6.55 -2.48
CA PHE A 37 13.49 7.90 -1.96
C PHE A 37 13.14 8.96 -3.02
N LYS A 38 13.69 8.83 -4.23
CA LYS A 38 13.43 9.77 -5.34
C LYS A 38 11.95 9.84 -5.68
N ALA A 39 11.27 8.71 -5.79
CA ALA A 39 9.85 8.68 -6.14
C ALA A 39 8.96 9.32 -5.06
N ARG A 40 9.27 9.10 -3.77
CA ARG A 40 8.59 9.79 -2.67
C ARG A 40 8.80 11.30 -2.76
N SER A 41 10.04 11.76 -2.92
CA SER A 41 10.34 13.19 -3.03
C SER A 41 9.71 13.85 -4.26
N GLN A 42 9.66 13.15 -5.40
CA GLN A 42 8.99 13.64 -6.61
C GLN A 42 7.48 13.75 -6.41
N THR A 43 6.86 12.73 -5.81
CA THR A 43 5.43 12.78 -5.46
C THR A 43 5.13 13.93 -4.50
N GLN A 44 5.97 14.14 -3.47
CA GLN A 44 5.85 15.27 -2.55
C GLN A 44 5.93 16.61 -3.28
N ALA A 45 6.93 16.81 -4.15
CA ALA A 45 7.07 18.04 -4.93
C ALA A 45 5.84 18.33 -5.79
N ILE A 46 5.22 17.31 -6.39
CA ILE A 46 3.98 17.45 -7.16
C ILE A 46 2.80 17.82 -6.26
N LEU A 47 2.64 17.16 -5.10
CA LEU A 47 1.58 17.49 -4.15
C LEU A 47 1.69 18.91 -3.58
N GLU A 48 2.92 19.42 -3.44
CA GLU A 48 3.21 20.79 -3.03
C GLU A 48 3.09 21.83 -4.16
N GLY A 49 2.83 21.39 -5.40
CA GLY A 49 2.75 22.26 -6.58
C GLY A 49 4.08 22.85 -7.04
N LYS A 50 5.21 22.23 -6.64
CA LYS A 50 6.59 22.61 -7.05
C LYS A 50 7.04 21.93 -8.34
N ASP A 51 6.31 20.90 -8.75
CA ASP A 51 6.52 20.11 -9.96
C ASP A 51 5.13 19.94 -10.61
N ASP A 52 4.98 20.31 -11.89
CA ASP A 52 3.70 20.34 -12.61
C ASP A 52 3.36 19.01 -13.29
N ARG A 53 4.23 18.01 -13.17
CA ARG A 53 3.99 16.67 -13.71
C ARG A 53 2.80 15.98 -13.05
N LEU A 54 2.19 15.06 -13.79
CA LEU A 54 1.09 14.25 -13.29
C LEU A 54 1.59 12.95 -12.65
N VAL A 55 1.20 12.67 -11.40
CA VAL A 55 1.39 11.35 -10.79
C VAL A 55 0.47 10.33 -11.46
N VAL A 56 1.05 9.26 -12.02
CA VAL A 56 0.31 8.20 -12.73
C VAL A 56 0.54 6.87 -12.05
N ILE A 57 -0.46 6.42 -11.28
CA ILE A 57 -0.46 5.08 -10.68
C ILE A 57 -1.08 4.08 -11.66
N VAL A 58 -0.27 3.24 -12.31
CA VAL A 58 -0.72 2.36 -13.41
C VAL A 58 -0.17 0.94 -13.30
N GLY A 59 -1.00 -0.06 -13.57
CA GLY A 59 -0.61 -1.46 -13.51
C GLY A 59 -1.79 -2.40 -13.24
N PRO A 60 -1.51 -3.69 -12.99
CA PRO A 60 -2.55 -4.70 -12.75
C PRO A 60 -3.48 -4.36 -11.58
N CYS A 61 -4.72 -4.84 -11.63
CA CYS A 61 -5.67 -4.66 -10.51
C CYS A 61 -5.13 -5.28 -9.21
N SER A 62 -4.56 -6.47 -9.31
CA SER A 62 -3.85 -7.20 -8.25
C SER A 62 -2.79 -8.11 -8.87
N ILE A 63 -1.63 -8.21 -8.24
CA ILE A 63 -0.55 -9.13 -8.62
C ILE A 63 -0.90 -10.52 -8.12
N HIS A 64 -0.95 -11.49 -9.01
CA HIS A 64 -1.11 -12.93 -8.69
C HIS A 64 0.06 -13.77 -9.22
N ASP A 65 0.81 -13.24 -10.18
CA ASP A 65 1.97 -13.85 -10.79
C ASP A 65 3.12 -12.82 -10.80
N PRO A 66 4.16 -13.00 -9.97
CA PRO A 66 5.32 -12.12 -9.93
C PRO A 66 6.09 -12.04 -11.26
N ASP A 67 6.11 -13.11 -12.07
CA ASP A 67 6.87 -13.10 -13.32
C ASP A 67 6.17 -12.25 -14.38
N ALA A 68 4.84 -12.39 -14.52
CA ALA A 68 4.05 -11.48 -15.35
C ALA A 68 4.14 -10.02 -14.86
N ALA A 69 4.27 -9.79 -13.55
CA ALA A 69 4.49 -8.45 -13.01
C ALA A 69 5.83 -7.86 -13.45
N ARG A 70 6.92 -8.65 -13.42
CA ARG A 70 8.24 -8.24 -13.94
C ARG A 70 8.21 -7.98 -15.45
N GLU A 71 7.51 -8.80 -16.22
CA GLU A 71 7.33 -8.57 -17.66
C GLU A 71 6.57 -7.26 -17.94
N TYR A 72 5.51 -6.98 -17.17
CA TYR A 72 4.80 -5.69 -17.25
C TYR A 72 5.74 -4.53 -16.93
N ALA A 73 6.56 -4.66 -15.89
CA ALA A 73 7.52 -3.65 -15.50
C ALA A 73 8.57 -3.38 -16.59
N ALA A 74 9.08 -4.43 -17.24
CA ALA A 74 10.01 -4.29 -18.36
C ALA A 74 9.41 -3.49 -19.54
N LYS A 75 8.11 -3.62 -19.78
CA LYS A 75 7.39 -2.81 -20.78
C LYS A 75 7.10 -1.39 -20.31
N LEU A 76 6.88 -1.18 -19.00
CA LEU A 76 6.64 0.13 -18.42
C LEU A 76 7.91 0.98 -18.35
N HIS A 77 9.07 0.37 -18.07
CA HIS A 77 10.34 1.05 -17.88
C HIS A 77 10.72 2.04 -19.01
N PRO A 78 10.68 1.69 -20.32
CA PRO A 78 11.01 2.66 -21.36
C PRO A 78 10.05 3.85 -21.38
N LEU A 79 8.76 3.65 -21.04
CA LEU A 79 7.77 4.72 -20.99
C LEU A 79 8.00 5.69 -19.83
N ILE A 80 8.54 5.21 -18.71
CA ILE A 80 8.94 6.08 -17.59
C ILE A 80 10.01 7.07 -18.06
N ALA A 81 11.00 6.61 -18.83
CA ALA A 81 12.06 7.47 -19.34
C ALA A 81 11.57 8.42 -20.46
N GLU A 82 10.72 7.92 -21.35
CA GLU A 82 10.15 8.67 -22.47
C GLU A 82 9.25 9.82 -22.00
N LEU A 83 8.42 9.59 -20.97
CA LEU A 83 7.39 10.53 -20.52
C LEU A 83 7.78 11.29 -19.24
N LYS A 84 9.04 11.19 -18.80
CA LYS A 84 9.50 11.69 -17.49
C LYS A 84 9.31 13.19 -17.27
N ASP A 85 9.25 13.97 -18.35
CA ASP A 85 9.15 15.42 -18.31
C ASP A 85 7.70 15.88 -18.01
N ASP A 86 6.70 15.04 -18.32
CA ASP A 86 5.28 15.32 -18.09
C ASP A 86 4.64 14.43 -17.01
N LEU A 87 5.15 13.21 -16.83
CA LEU A 87 4.54 12.19 -15.97
C LEU A 87 5.52 11.66 -14.91
N HIS A 88 5.02 11.53 -13.68
CA HIS A 88 5.64 10.74 -12.63
C HIS A 88 4.91 9.39 -12.53
N ILE A 89 5.38 8.40 -13.30
CA ILE A 89 4.78 7.08 -13.39
C ILE A 89 5.24 6.19 -12.24
N ILE A 90 4.29 5.59 -11.52
CA ILE A 90 4.52 4.62 -10.45
C ILE A 90 3.72 3.35 -10.76
N MET A 91 4.37 2.19 -10.72
CA MET A 91 3.72 0.92 -11.00
C MET A 91 2.74 0.56 -9.87
N ARG A 92 1.51 0.19 -10.24
CA ARG A 92 0.52 -0.35 -9.31
C ARG A 92 0.87 -1.81 -8.97
N VAL A 93 1.26 -2.07 -7.73
CA VAL A 93 1.68 -3.39 -7.20
C VAL A 93 0.81 -3.75 -5.99
N TYR A 94 -0.47 -4.05 -6.25
CA TYR A 94 -1.43 -4.38 -5.19
C TYR A 94 -1.48 -5.89 -5.01
N PHE A 95 -1.29 -6.39 -3.78
CA PHE A 95 -1.27 -7.84 -3.54
C PHE A 95 -2.65 -8.44 -3.28
N GLU A 96 -3.60 -7.64 -2.81
CA GLU A 96 -4.95 -8.09 -2.49
C GLU A 96 -6.01 -7.11 -3.02
N LYS A 97 -7.22 -7.64 -3.22
CA LYS A 97 -8.42 -6.86 -3.47
C LYS A 97 -9.46 -7.16 -2.37
N PRO A 98 -9.87 -6.19 -1.54
CA PRO A 98 -10.87 -6.43 -0.52
C PRO A 98 -12.21 -6.82 -1.16
N ARG A 99 -12.79 -7.94 -0.71
CA ARG A 99 -14.06 -8.49 -1.22
C ARG A 99 -15.08 -8.72 -0.10
N SER A 100 -16.35 -8.48 -0.40
CA SER A 100 -17.49 -8.76 0.49
C SER A 100 -17.97 -10.21 0.44
N VAL A 101 -17.53 -10.99 -0.57
CA VAL A 101 -17.91 -12.39 -0.79
C VAL A 101 -16.65 -13.26 -0.92
N VAL A 102 -16.83 -14.59 -0.81
CA VAL A 102 -15.75 -15.59 -0.93
C VAL A 102 -15.03 -15.45 -2.29
N GLY A 103 -13.71 -15.54 -2.26
CA GLY A 103 -12.83 -15.53 -3.43
C GLY A 103 -11.36 -15.45 -3.00
N TRP A 104 -10.44 -15.55 -3.97
CA TRP A 104 -9.00 -15.47 -3.71
C TRP A 104 -8.63 -14.22 -2.90
N LYS A 105 -7.74 -14.40 -1.92
CA LYS A 105 -7.37 -13.42 -0.88
C LYS A 105 -6.10 -12.62 -1.19
N GLY A 106 -5.55 -12.76 -2.38
CA GLY A 106 -4.36 -12.02 -2.80
C GLY A 106 -3.06 -12.80 -2.60
N LEU A 107 -1.99 -12.31 -3.23
CA LEU A 107 -0.70 -13.00 -3.30
C LEU A 107 -0.05 -13.19 -1.94
N ILE A 108 -0.15 -12.21 -1.05
CA ILE A 108 0.37 -12.33 0.31
C ILE A 108 -0.37 -13.44 1.06
N ASN A 109 -1.70 -13.46 0.98
CA ASN A 109 -2.50 -14.40 1.76
C ASN A 109 -2.49 -15.82 1.20
N ASP A 110 -2.58 -15.98 -0.12
CA ASP A 110 -2.75 -17.27 -0.80
C ASP A 110 -1.91 -17.30 -2.09
N PRO A 111 -0.57 -17.39 -1.97
CA PRO A 111 0.36 -17.20 -3.09
C PRO A 111 0.26 -18.28 -4.18
N TYR A 112 -0.24 -19.46 -3.84
CA TYR A 112 -0.33 -20.60 -4.75
C TYR A 112 -1.70 -20.76 -5.42
N LEU A 113 -2.64 -19.83 -5.16
CA LEU A 113 -3.98 -19.82 -5.73
C LEU A 113 -4.79 -21.10 -5.45
N ASP A 114 -4.45 -21.82 -4.38
CA ASP A 114 -5.00 -23.14 -4.04
C ASP A 114 -5.70 -23.17 -2.67
N GLY A 115 -5.78 -22.03 -1.98
CA GLY A 115 -6.35 -21.92 -0.64
C GLY A 115 -5.46 -22.49 0.46
N SER A 116 -4.16 -22.68 0.21
CA SER A 116 -3.21 -23.20 1.21
C SER A 116 -2.79 -22.18 2.27
N PHE A 117 -3.06 -20.89 2.04
CA PHE A 117 -2.75 -19.77 2.93
C PHE A 117 -1.28 -19.72 3.41
N LYS A 118 -0.34 -19.96 2.50
CA LYS A 118 1.10 -19.91 2.77
C LYS A 118 1.62 -18.47 2.90
N ILE A 119 1.16 -17.75 3.93
CA ILE A 119 1.42 -16.31 4.12
C ILE A 119 2.92 -15.99 4.15
N ASN A 120 3.74 -16.83 4.78
CA ASN A 120 5.19 -16.63 4.83
C ASN A 120 5.87 -16.69 3.45
N ASP A 121 5.31 -17.45 2.51
CA ASP A 121 5.81 -17.50 1.13
C ASP A 121 5.28 -16.30 0.34
N GLY A 122 4.02 -15.93 0.55
CA GLY A 122 3.41 -14.73 -0.04
C GLY A 122 4.13 -13.43 0.34
N LEU A 123 4.57 -13.30 1.60
CA LEU A 123 5.40 -12.17 2.06
C LEU A 123 6.76 -12.13 1.36
N ARG A 124 7.41 -13.29 1.15
CA ARG A 124 8.67 -13.37 0.39
C ARG A 124 8.45 -12.98 -1.07
N PHE A 125 7.40 -13.47 -1.71
CA PHE A 125 7.07 -13.13 -3.09
C PHE A 125 6.78 -11.64 -3.25
N ALA A 126 5.99 -11.06 -2.35
CA ALA A 126 5.66 -9.64 -2.35
C ALA A 126 6.91 -8.77 -2.19
N ARG A 127 7.76 -9.07 -1.20
CA ARG A 127 8.97 -8.29 -0.93
C ARG A 127 10.02 -8.44 -2.03
N SER A 128 10.26 -9.67 -2.50
CA SER A 128 11.20 -9.92 -3.61
C SER A 128 10.78 -9.16 -4.86
N LEU A 129 9.50 -9.21 -5.24
CA LEU A 129 9.01 -8.44 -6.39
C LEU A 129 9.24 -6.94 -6.22
N LEU A 130 8.95 -6.38 -5.04
CA LEU A 130 9.14 -4.95 -4.79
C LEU A 130 10.63 -4.54 -4.86
N ILE A 131 11.55 -5.39 -4.38
CA ILE A 131 13.00 -5.18 -4.54
C ILE A 131 13.36 -5.20 -6.01
N ASP A 132 13.00 -6.26 -6.74
CA ASP A 132 13.35 -6.43 -8.15
C ASP A 132 12.89 -5.22 -9.00
N LEU A 133 11.69 -4.71 -8.74
CA LEU A 133 11.14 -3.53 -9.41
C LEU A 133 11.94 -2.26 -9.07
N ALA A 134 12.23 -2.05 -7.80
CA ALA A 134 12.95 -0.85 -7.35
C ALA A 134 14.42 -0.84 -7.81
N GLU A 135 15.07 -2.01 -7.91
CA GLU A 135 16.44 -2.15 -8.43
C GLU A 135 16.56 -1.73 -9.90
N ILE A 136 15.53 -1.99 -10.70
CA ILE A 136 15.46 -1.54 -12.09
C ILE A 136 14.83 -0.15 -12.21
N GLY A 137 14.73 0.62 -11.13
CA GLY A 137 14.28 2.02 -11.19
C GLY A 137 12.75 2.21 -11.33
N ILE A 138 11.94 1.17 -11.10
CA ILE A 138 10.48 1.26 -11.18
C ILE A 138 9.89 1.41 -9.77
N PRO A 139 9.37 2.59 -9.40
CA PRO A 139 8.74 2.77 -8.10
C PRO A 139 7.39 2.05 -8.03
N ALA A 140 7.05 1.57 -6.83
CA ALA A 140 5.84 0.78 -6.59
C ALA A 140 4.81 1.51 -5.72
N ALA A 141 3.53 1.32 -6.06
CA ALA A 141 2.37 1.80 -5.34
C ALA A 141 1.50 0.63 -4.86
N THR A 142 1.14 0.60 -3.58
CA THR A 142 0.27 -0.46 -2.99
C THR A 142 -0.92 0.12 -2.20
N GLU A 143 -1.90 -0.71 -1.87
CA GLU A 143 -3.00 -0.38 -0.96
C GLU A 143 -2.78 -1.10 0.37
N TYR A 144 -2.87 -0.34 1.47
CA TYR A 144 -2.70 -0.88 2.82
C TYR A 144 -4.06 -1.29 3.38
N LEU A 145 -4.24 -2.60 3.59
CA LEU A 145 -5.52 -3.21 4.00
C LEU A 145 -5.57 -3.60 5.49
N ASP A 146 -4.42 -3.62 6.16
CA ASP A 146 -4.28 -3.99 7.56
C ASP A 146 -3.09 -3.22 8.19
N LEU A 147 -2.94 -3.35 9.51
CA LEU A 147 -1.96 -2.60 10.29
C LEU A 147 -0.62 -3.34 10.49
N ILE A 148 -0.48 -4.55 9.95
CA ILE A 148 0.63 -5.47 10.20
C ILE A 148 1.52 -5.63 8.96
N SER A 149 0.92 -5.90 7.79
CA SER A 149 1.62 -6.05 6.52
C SER A 149 2.54 -4.87 6.14
N PRO A 150 2.27 -3.60 6.52
CA PRO A 150 3.21 -2.50 6.29
C PRO A 150 4.63 -2.77 6.80
N GLN A 151 4.79 -3.44 7.95
CA GLN A 151 6.12 -3.70 8.54
C GLN A 151 7.02 -4.56 7.63
N TYR A 152 6.43 -5.30 6.70
CA TYR A 152 7.15 -6.24 5.83
C TYR A 152 7.62 -5.62 4.51
N ILE A 153 6.92 -4.58 4.03
CA ILE A 153 7.08 -4.10 2.65
C ILE A 153 7.15 -2.58 2.49
N SER A 154 6.75 -1.80 3.51
CA SER A 154 6.59 -0.34 3.35
C SER A 154 7.89 0.41 3.07
N ASP A 155 9.06 -0.16 3.39
CA ASP A 155 10.37 0.39 3.00
C ASP A 155 10.56 0.44 1.48
N LEU A 156 9.81 -0.37 0.72
CA LEU A 156 9.89 -0.46 -0.74
C LEU A 156 8.72 0.22 -1.47
N VAL A 157 7.79 0.85 -0.73
CA VAL A 157 6.61 1.50 -1.30
C VAL A 157 6.83 2.99 -1.50
N SER A 158 6.65 3.48 -2.72
CA SER A 158 6.83 4.90 -3.06
C SER A 158 5.55 5.73 -2.90
N TRP A 159 4.37 5.10 -2.99
CA TRP A 159 3.06 5.73 -2.78
C TRP A 159 2.05 4.72 -2.22
N GLY A 160 1.22 5.15 -1.29
CA GLY A 160 0.21 4.31 -0.62
C GLY A 160 -1.22 4.71 -0.96
N ALA A 161 -2.13 3.74 -0.98
CA ALA A 161 -3.56 4.00 -0.97
C ALA A 161 -4.23 3.50 0.31
N ILE A 162 -5.23 4.25 0.77
CA ILE A 162 -6.28 3.75 1.66
C ILE A 162 -7.59 3.61 0.86
N GLY A 163 -8.16 2.42 0.93
CA GLY A 163 -9.32 2.01 0.16
C GLY A 163 -10.60 2.74 0.55
N ALA A 164 -11.57 2.80 -0.37
CA ALA A 164 -12.88 3.45 -0.12
C ALA A 164 -13.65 2.82 1.07
N ARG A 165 -13.35 1.58 1.43
CA ARG A 165 -13.97 0.85 2.57
C ARG A 165 -13.21 1.05 3.89
N THR A 166 -12.01 1.61 3.85
CA THR A 166 -11.14 1.80 5.02
C THR A 166 -10.77 3.27 5.23
N THR A 167 -11.08 4.18 4.29
CA THR A 167 -10.89 5.64 4.45
C THR A 167 -11.56 6.20 5.70
N GLU A 168 -12.72 5.67 6.10
CA GLU A 168 -13.43 6.10 7.32
C GLU A 168 -12.89 5.42 8.60
N SER A 169 -12.08 4.37 8.46
CA SER A 169 -11.52 3.64 9.60
C SER A 169 -10.47 4.49 10.30
N GLN A 170 -10.69 4.77 11.59
CA GLN A 170 -9.73 5.49 12.42
C GLN A 170 -8.34 4.83 12.41
N ALA A 171 -8.28 3.50 12.60
CA ALA A 171 -7.00 2.78 12.61
C ALA A 171 -6.22 2.92 11.30
N HIS A 172 -6.90 3.02 10.15
CA HIS A 172 -6.23 3.25 8.87
C HIS A 172 -5.75 4.69 8.68
N ARG A 173 -6.46 5.67 9.28
CA ARG A 173 -6.00 7.07 9.33
C ARG A 173 -4.78 7.22 10.23
N GLU A 174 -4.76 6.53 11.37
CA GLU A 174 -3.63 6.46 12.30
C GLU A 174 -2.43 5.71 11.70
N LEU A 175 -2.68 4.65 10.91
CA LEU A 175 -1.62 4.02 10.13
C LEU A 175 -1.03 5.01 9.11
N ALA A 176 -1.90 5.66 8.34
CA ALA A 176 -1.49 6.57 7.28
C ALA A 176 -0.66 7.76 7.80
N SER A 177 -0.91 8.22 9.02
CA SER A 177 -0.12 9.27 9.67
C SER A 177 1.33 8.85 10.00
N GLY A 178 1.62 7.55 9.99
CA GLY A 178 2.94 6.98 10.22
C GLY A 178 3.60 6.37 8.97
N LEU A 179 2.90 6.29 7.84
CA LEU A 179 3.48 5.77 6.60
C LEU A 179 4.55 6.71 6.05
N SER A 180 5.70 6.16 5.66
CA SER A 180 6.83 6.93 5.14
C SER A 180 6.66 7.39 3.68
N CYS A 181 5.56 7.04 3.02
CA CYS A 181 5.24 7.44 1.66
C CYS A 181 4.02 8.40 1.65
N PRO A 182 3.86 9.20 0.59
CA PRO A 182 2.60 9.89 0.33
C PRO A 182 1.41 8.92 0.25
N VAL A 183 0.23 9.38 0.66
CA VAL A 183 -0.97 8.54 0.80
C VAL A 183 -2.18 9.14 0.10
N GLY A 184 -2.80 8.38 -0.80
CA GLY A 184 -4.08 8.72 -1.39
C GLY A 184 -5.26 8.06 -0.68
N PHE A 185 -6.21 8.86 -0.20
CA PHE A 185 -7.48 8.38 0.37
C PHE A 185 -8.58 8.38 -0.68
N LYS A 186 -9.18 7.21 -0.96
CA LYS A 186 -10.32 7.11 -1.87
C LYS A 186 -11.59 7.69 -1.24
N ASN A 187 -12.39 8.41 -2.03
CA ASN A 187 -13.74 8.79 -1.63
C ASN A 187 -14.62 7.55 -1.36
N ALA A 188 -15.70 7.74 -0.60
CA ALA A 188 -16.61 6.67 -0.19
C ALA A 188 -17.19 5.90 -1.38
N THR A 189 -17.62 4.67 -1.15
CA THR A 189 -18.18 3.82 -2.22
C THR A 189 -19.43 4.40 -2.88
N ASP A 190 -20.19 5.24 -2.17
CA ASP A 190 -21.38 5.92 -2.67
C ASP A 190 -21.08 7.27 -3.34
N GLY A 191 -19.85 7.79 -3.23
CA GLY A 191 -19.40 9.06 -3.80
C GLY A 191 -19.04 10.13 -2.77
N GLY A 192 -19.31 9.91 -1.48
CA GLY A 192 -19.03 10.89 -0.42
C GLY A 192 -17.55 11.29 -0.35
N LEU A 193 -17.27 12.58 -0.56
CA LEU A 193 -15.91 13.13 -0.58
C LEU A 193 -15.37 13.46 0.83
N GLN A 194 -16.26 13.92 1.72
CA GLN A 194 -15.89 14.44 3.04
C GLN A 194 -15.05 13.44 3.84
N ILE A 195 -15.37 12.14 3.77
CA ILE A 195 -14.62 11.12 4.51
C ILE A 195 -13.14 11.04 4.11
N ALA A 196 -12.81 11.35 2.86
CA ALA A 196 -11.44 11.32 2.35
C ALA A 196 -10.70 12.62 2.72
N ILE A 197 -11.40 13.76 2.72
CA ILE A 197 -10.89 15.04 3.22
C ILE A 197 -10.55 14.91 4.71
N ASP A 198 -11.50 14.42 5.52
CA ASP A 198 -11.30 14.20 6.96
C ASP A 198 -10.16 13.23 7.22
N ALA A 199 -10.00 12.22 6.38
CA ALA A 199 -8.90 11.26 6.47
C ALA A 199 -7.53 11.92 6.21
N CYS A 200 -7.42 12.78 5.19
CA CYS A 200 -6.19 13.54 4.92
C CYS A 200 -5.85 14.46 6.10
N LEU A 201 -6.85 15.20 6.61
CA LEU A 201 -6.67 16.10 7.76
C LEU A 201 -6.28 15.36 9.03
N SER A 202 -6.87 14.18 9.25
CA SER A 202 -6.55 13.31 10.39
C SER A 202 -5.13 12.73 10.25
N ALA A 203 -4.77 12.19 9.09
CA ALA A 203 -3.47 11.60 8.85
C ALA A 203 -2.33 12.63 8.95
N ALA A 204 -2.59 13.91 8.69
CA ALA A 204 -1.63 14.99 8.89
C ALA A 204 -1.30 15.30 10.37
N LYS A 205 -1.89 14.59 11.34
CA LYS A 205 -1.67 14.81 12.78
C LYS A 205 -0.99 13.61 13.46
N PRO A 206 -0.29 13.82 14.59
CA PRO A 206 0.22 12.74 15.43
C PRO A 206 -0.88 11.82 15.96
N HIS A 207 -0.62 10.51 15.95
CA HIS A 207 -1.51 9.46 16.46
C HIS A 207 -0.76 8.36 17.19
N HIS A 208 -1.50 7.48 17.87
CA HIS A 208 -1.00 6.24 18.46
C HIS A 208 -1.84 5.06 17.96
N PHE A 209 -1.22 3.98 17.50
CA PHE A 209 -1.92 2.76 17.11
C PHE A 209 -1.12 1.50 17.47
N MET A 210 -1.78 0.35 17.52
CA MET A 210 -1.13 -0.94 17.79
C MET A 210 -0.72 -1.63 16.48
N SER A 211 0.52 -2.13 16.43
CA SER A 211 1.06 -2.92 15.32
C SER A 211 2.14 -3.88 15.85
N LEU A 212 2.99 -4.43 14.97
CA LEU A 212 4.09 -5.32 15.31
C LEU A 212 5.45 -4.59 15.20
N THR A 213 6.35 -4.83 16.15
CA THR A 213 7.77 -4.46 16.02
C THR A 213 8.44 -5.30 14.92
N PRO A 214 9.65 -4.92 14.45
CA PRO A 214 10.43 -5.75 13.52
C PRO A 214 10.67 -7.18 14.03
N GLU A 215 10.73 -7.39 15.34
CA GLU A 215 10.89 -8.71 15.98
C GLU A 215 9.58 -9.51 16.07
N GLY A 216 8.45 -8.93 15.64
CA GLY A 216 7.15 -9.61 15.61
C GLY A 216 6.33 -9.49 16.90
N HIS A 217 6.71 -8.60 17.82
CA HIS A 217 5.95 -8.37 19.06
C HIS A 217 4.92 -7.26 18.91
N SER A 218 3.77 -7.37 19.57
CA SER A 218 2.79 -6.28 19.63
C SER A 218 3.39 -5.05 20.31
N ALA A 219 3.22 -3.88 19.71
CA ALA A 219 3.70 -2.61 20.24
C ALA A 219 2.77 -1.44 19.90
N ILE A 220 2.94 -0.33 20.63
CA ILE A 220 2.29 0.95 20.37
C ILE A 220 3.23 1.80 19.53
N PHE A 221 2.73 2.30 18.40
CA PHE A 221 3.44 3.17 17.47
C PHE A 221 2.95 4.60 17.64
N SER A 222 3.85 5.53 17.94
CA SER A 222 3.58 6.97 17.97
C SER A 222 4.01 7.59 16.65
N THR A 223 3.10 8.28 15.97
CA THR A 223 3.36 8.90 14.65
C THR A 223 3.49 10.41 14.77
N THR A 224 4.17 11.04 13.82
CA THR A 224 4.34 12.51 13.76
C THR A 224 3.33 13.20 12.85
N GLY A 225 2.49 12.44 12.15
CA GLY A 225 1.64 12.95 11.07
C GLY A 225 2.30 12.82 9.70
N ASN A 226 1.47 12.64 8.68
CA ASN A 226 1.85 12.56 7.28
C ASN A 226 1.19 13.72 6.50
N PRO A 227 1.94 14.78 6.18
CA PRO A 227 1.41 15.94 5.46
C PRO A 227 1.13 15.63 3.98
N ASP A 228 1.68 14.54 3.44
CA ASP A 228 1.67 14.20 2.02
C ASP A 228 0.45 13.33 1.65
N CYS A 229 -0.71 13.73 2.17
CA CYS A 229 -1.98 13.04 1.93
C CYS A 229 -2.82 13.78 0.88
N HIS A 230 -3.49 13.03 0.00
CA HIS A 230 -4.40 13.60 -0.99
C HIS A 230 -5.64 12.73 -1.20
N VAL A 231 -6.64 13.28 -1.87
CA VAL A 231 -7.88 12.56 -2.19
C VAL A 231 -7.77 11.86 -3.55
N ILE A 232 -8.44 10.71 -3.69
CA ILE A 232 -8.64 9.99 -4.95
C ILE A 232 -10.13 9.97 -5.28
N LEU A 233 -10.50 10.65 -6.37
CA LEU A 233 -11.84 10.57 -6.96
C LEU A 233 -11.98 9.25 -7.75
N ARG A 234 -12.87 8.37 -7.30
CA ARG A 234 -13.06 7.01 -7.84
C ARG A 234 -14.51 6.67 -8.18
N GLY A 235 -15.35 7.69 -8.31
CA GLY A 235 -16.78 7.60 -8.54
C GLY A 235 -17.58 7.24 -7.29
N GLY A 236 -18.88 7.11 -7.48
CA GLY A 236 -19.85 6.67 -6.50
C GLY A 236 -21.07 6.11 -7.21
N LYS A 237 -22.26 6.56 -6.82
CA LYS A 237 -23.49 6.31 -7.61
C LYS A 237 -23.41 6.88 -9.04
N LYS A 238 -22.62 7.94 -9.23
CA LYS A 238 -22.27 8.52 -10.53
C LYS A 238 -20.75 8.66 -10.62
N PRO A 239 -20.15 8.70 -11.83
CA PRO A 239 -18.75 9.08 -11.98
C PRO A 239 -18.49 10.50 -11.48
N ASN A 240 -17.29 10.76 -10.95
CA ASN A 240 -16.87 12.07 -10.41
C ASN A 240 -15.51 12.54 -10.97
N TYR A 241 -15.24 12.23 -12.25
CA TYR A 241 -13.98 12.59 -12.93
C TYR A 241 -14.11 13.84 -13.82
N ASN A 242 -15.32 14.39 -13.98
CA ASN A 242 -15.56 15.54 -14.85
C ASN A 242 -15.08 16.84 -14.20
N ALA A 243 -14.91 17.90 -15.00
CA ALA A 243 -14.46 19.20 -14.52
C ALA A 243 -15.31 19.77 -13.37
N GLU A 244 -16.63 19.57 -13.41
CA GLU A 244 -17.55 20.02 -12.35
C GLU A 244 -17.30 19.33 -11.01
N SER A 245 -16.92 18.04 -11.00
CA SER A 245 -16.61 17.32 -9.76
C SER A 245 -15.23 17.67 -9.19
N VAL A 246 -14.32 18.19 -10.04
CA VAL A 246 -12.94 18.53 -9.67
C VAL A 246 -12.84 19.95 -9.11
N GLN A 247 -13.69 20.87 -9.56
CA GLN A 247 -13.80 22.25 -9.06
C GLN A 247 -14.45 22.31 -7.67
#